data_AF-A0A3D9AQ69-F1
#
_entry.id   AF-A0A3D9AQ69-F1
#
_cell.length_a   1.000
_cell.length_b   1.000
_cell.length_c   1.000
_cell.angle_alpha   90.00
_cell.angle_beta   90.00
_cell.angle_gamma   90.00
#
_symmetry.space_group_name_H-M   'P 1'
#
loop_
_entity.id
_entity.type
_entity.pdbx_description
1 polymer ?
#
loop_
_entity_poly.entity_id
_entity_poly.type
_entity_poly.pdbx_seq_one_letter_code
_entity_poly.pdbx_strand_id
1 'polypeptide(L)'
;MFGRNHSQLSYVLNEHLKMSFTQYLKTLRIGYITNLLMENKKFLLYKVEDLARECGMSSRQLFSSHFLEINGMRPIEFIIKRLKEIEED
;
A
#
# COMPACT_ATOMS: atom_id res chain seq x y z
N MET A 1 16.46 -25.23 -5.04
CA MET A 1 15.11 -25.57 -4.53
C MET A 1 14.85 -24.84 -3.21
N PHE A 2 14.30 -23.63 -3.25
CA PHE A 2 13.85 -22.91 -2.04
C PHE A 2 12.33 -23.06 -1.92
N GLY A 3 11.88 -24.21 -1.44
CA GLY A 3 10.47 -24.59 -1.39
C GLY A 3 9.98 -24.98 0.01
N ARG A 4 10.49 -24.36 1.09
CA ARG A 4 10.15 -24.79 2.46
C ARG A 4 9.58 -23.71 3.40
N ASN A 5 9.48 -22.45 2.99
CA ASN A 5 9.14 -21.37 3.92
C ASN A 5 7.71 -20.82 3.74
N HIS A 6 7.06 -21.07 2.60
CA HIS A 6 5.73 -20.51 2.31
C HIS A 6 4.61 -21.14 3.16
N SER A 7 4.67 -22.44 3.43
CA SER A 7 3.65 -23.16 4.20
C SER A 7 3.69 -22.81 5.69
N GLN A 8 4.89 -22.66 6.27
CA GLN A 8 5.05 -22.29 7.68
C GLN A 8 4.60 -20.86 7.96
N LEU A 9 5.00 -19.90 7.13
CA LEU A 9 4.57 -18.50 7.26
C LEU A 9 3.07 -18.35 6.99
N SER A 10 2.53 -19.03 5.97
CA SER A 10 1.09 -18.99 5.71
C SER A 10 0.29 -19.61 6.84
N TYR A 11 0.80 -20.68 7.48
CA TYR A 11 0.18 -21.27 8.67
C TYR A 11 0.14 -20.26 9.82
N VAL A 12 1.27 -19.63 10.16
CA VAL A 12 1.32 -18.61 11.23
C VAL A 12 0.38 -17.43 10.96
N LEU A 13 0.36 -16.92 9.73
CA LEU A 13 -0.49 -15.79 9.35
C LEU A 13 -1.98 -16.15 9.39
N ASN A 14 -2.36 -17.34 8.92
CA ASN A 14 -3.75 -17.77 8.95
C ASN A 14 -4.22 -18.12 10.38
N GLU A 15 -3.39 -18.81 11.17
CA GLU A 15 -3.76 -19.23 12.52
C GLU A 15 -3.80 -18.07 13.51
N HIS A 16 -2.81 -17.16 13.46
CA HIS A 16 -2.68 -16.09 14.45
C HIS A 16 -3.25 -14.75 13.99
N LEU A 17 -3.21 -14.42 12.69
CA LEU A 17 -3.71 -13.14 12.17
C LEU A 17 -5.00 -13.30 11.36
N LYS A 18 -5.48 -14.53 11.11
CA LYS A 18 -6.64 -14.83 10.24
C LYS A 18 -6.54 -14.15 8.86
N MET A 19 -5.32 -14.00 8.35
CA MET A 19 -5.02 -13.31 7.10
C MET A 19 -4.17 -14.19 6.19
N SER A 20 -4.48 -14.20 4.90
CA SER A 20 -3.61 -14.82 3.91
C SER A 20 -2.29 -14.05 3.76
N PHE A 21 -1.22 -14.72 3.35
CA PHE A 21 0.06 -14.07 3.05
C PHE A 21 -0.08 -12.92 2.06
N THR A 22 -0.92 -13.08 1.03
CA THR A 22 -1.23 -12.04 0.05
C THR A 22 -1.92 -10.83 0.69
N GLN A 23 -2.87 -11.06 1.60
CA GLN A 23 -3.54 -10.00 2.36
C GLN A 23 -2.53 -9.23 3.22
N TYR A 24 -1.65 -9.94 3.92
CA TYR A 24 -0.62 -9.34 4.77
C TYR A 24 0.36 -8.49 3.96
N LEU A 25 0.88 -9.01 2.85
CA LEU A 25 1.81 -8.31 1.99
C LEU A 25 1.18 -7.06 1.36
N LYS A 26 -0.10 -7.14 0.97
CA LYS A 26 -0.89 -6.00 0.51
C LYS A 26 -0.95 -4.91 1.57
N THR A 27 -1.31 -5.24 2.81
CA THR A 27 -1.40 -4.28 3.91
C THR A 27 -0.07 -3.60 4.17
N LEU A 28 1.04 -4.35 4.21
CA LEU A 28 2.37 -3.77 4.39
C LEU A 28 2.75 -2.80 3.26
N ARG A 29 2.53 -3.19 2.00
CA ARG A 29 2.87 -2.37 0.82
C ARG A 29 2.08 -1.06 0.78
N ILE A 30 0.77 -1.13 1.03
CA ILE A 30 -0.07 0.07 1.07
C ILE A 30 0.26 0.95 2.28
N GLY A 31 0.50 0.35 3.46
CA GLY A 31 0.92 1.11 4.63
C GLY A 31 2.21 1.88 4.40
N TYR A 32 3.20 1.24 3.76
CA TYR A 32 4.48 1.89 3.42
C TYR A 32 4.31 3.12 2.53
N ILE A 33 3.61 3.00 1.40
CA ILE A 33 3.44 4.14 0.50
C ILE A 33 2.58 5.24 1.13
N THR A 34 1.62 4.88 1.99
CA THR A 34 0.81 5.85 2.74
C THR A 34 1.69 6.66 3.68
N ASN A 35 2.64 6.02 4.36
CA ASN A 35 3.59 6.72 5.20
C ASN A 35 4.47 7.68 4.38
N LEU A 36 4.98 7.24 3.22
CA LEU A 36 5.75 8.11 2.34
C LEU A 36 4.96 9.32 1.85
N LEU A 37 3.67 9.17 1.53
CA LEU A 37 2.80 10.28 1.15
C LEU A 37 2.56 11.26 2.30
N MET A 38 2.59 10.79 3.55
CA MET A 38 2.45 11.64 4.75
C MET A 38 3.75 12.40 5.08
N GLU A 39 4.89 11.71 5.01
CA GLU A 39 6.18 12.21 5.48
C GLU A 39 6.97 12.97 4.40
N ASN A 40 6.79 12.64 3.12
CA ASN A 40 7.63 13.15 2.05
C ASN A 40 6.82 13.75 0.89
N LYS A 41 6.82 15.08 0.84
CA LYS A 41 6.09 15.89 -0.17
C LYS A 41 6.43 15.51 -1.62
N LYS A 42 7.62 14.96 -1.89
CA LYS A 42 8.03 14.53 -3.24
C LYS A 42 7.07 13.49 -3.82
N PHE A 43 6.56 12.58 -2.99
CA PHE A 43 5.67 11.50 -3.44
C PHE A 43 4.27 12.01 -3.80
N LEU A 44 3.86 13.17 -3.30
CA LEU A 44 2.59 13.80 -3.67
C LEU A 44 2.59 14.29 -5.12
N LEU A 45 3.76 14.45 -5.73
CA LEU A 45 3.92 14.89 -7.13
C LEU A 45 3.99 13.70 -8.11
N TYR A 46 4.00 12.46 -7.61
CA TYR A 46 4.14 11.28 -8.44
C TYR A 46 2.81 10.92 -9.11
N LYS A 47 2.90 10.35 -10.32
CA LYS A 47 1.73 9.75 -10.95
C LYS A 47 1.35 8.47 -10.21
N VAL A 48 0.07 8.11 -10.28
CA VAL A 48 -0.45 6.89 -9.62
C VAL A 48 0.25 5.63 -10.14
N GLU A 49 0.64 5.59 -11.41
CA GLU A 49 1.42 4.51 -12.00
C GLU A 49 2.81 4.36 -11.33
N ASP A 50 3.45 5.47 -11.01
CA ASP A 50 4.78 5.46 -10.37
C ASP A 50 4.67 5.02 -8.92
N LEU A 51 3.65 5.49 -8.18
CA LEU A 51 3.34 5.01 -6.83
C LEU A 51 3.06 3.51 -6.79
N ALA A 52 2.33 2.99 -7.78
CA ALA A 52 2.10 1.56 -7.93
C ALA A 52 3.41 0.78 -8.12
N ARG A 53 4.34 1.31 -8.92
CA ARG A 53 5.66 0.70 -9.15
C ARG A 53 6.51 0.70 -7.89
N GLU A 54 6.53 1.80 -7.14
CA GLU A 54 7.28 1.94 -5.89
C GLU A 54 6.83 0.94 -4.81
N CYS A 55 5.54 0.60 -4.76
CA CYS A 55 5.02 -0.42 -3.84
C CYS A 55 5.05 -1.85 -4.41
N GLY A 56 5.73 -2.06 -5.56
CA GLY A 56 5.92 -3.37 -6.18
C GLY A 56 4.64 -3.98 -6.76
N MET A 57 3.71 -3.14 -7.23
CA MET A 57 2.47 -3.55 -7.89
C MET A 57 2.57 -3.40 -9.40
N SER A 58 2.04 -4.38 -10.13
CA SER A 58 2.15 -4.46 -11.60
C SER A 58 1.15 -3.57 -12.33
N SER A 59 0.09 -3.10 -11.68
CA SER A 59 -0.93 -2.25 -12.31
C SER A 59 -1.43 -1.14 -11.41
N ARG A 60 -1.71 0.02 -12.04
CA ARG A 60 -2.34 1.18 -11.42
C ARG A 60 -3.70 0.84 -10.81
N GLN A 61 -4.48 0.01 -11.50
CA GLN A 61 -5.82 -0.38 -11.09
C GLN A 61 -5.77 -1.22 -9.81
N LEU A 62 -4.89 -2.23 -9.76
CA LEU A 62 -4.72 -3.06 -8.58
C LEU A 62 -4.26 -2.22 -7.38
N PHE A 63 -3.29 -1.34 -7.61
CA PHE A 63 -2.85 -0.38 -6.60
C PHE A 63 -3.99 0.48 -6.08
N SER A 64 -4.76 1.11 -6.97
CA SER A 64 -5.85 2.00 -6.58
C SER A 64 -6.94 1.27 -5.79
N SER A 65 -7.24 0.02 -6.14
CA SER A 65 -8.21 -0.82 -5.43
C SER A 65 -7.71 -1.18 -4.03
N HIS A 66 -6.45 -1.62 -3.90
CA HIS A 66 -5.86 -1.95 -2.60
C HIS A 66 -5.68 -0.72 -1.71
N PHE A 67 -5.30 0.41 -2.29
CA PHE A 67 -5.20 1.67 -1.56
C PHE A 67 -6.56 2.10 -1.00
N LEU A 68 -7.62 2.02 -1.82
CA LEU A 68 -8.99 2.29 -1.37
C LEU A 68 -9.43 1.32 -0.26
N GLU A 69 -9.15 0.02 -0.42
CA GLU A 69 -9.52 -1.00 0.56
C GLU A 69 -8.88 -0.76 1.93
N ILE A 70 -7.60 -0.36 1.96
CA ILE A 70 -6.84 -0.19 3.21
C ILE A 70 -7.01 1.20 3.83
N ASN A 71 -7.06 2.26 3.02
CA ASN A 71 -7.11 3.65 3.50
C ASN A 71 -8.52 4.26 3.47
N GLY A 72 -9.50 3.58 2.87
CA GLY A 72 -10.88 4.07 2.76
C GLY A 72 -11.11 5.16 1.72
N MET A 73 -10.07 5.58 0.98
CA MET A 73 -10.15 6.59 -0.08
C MET A 73 -9.19 6.30 -1.23
N ARG A 74 -9.45 6.82 -2.43
CA ARG A 74 -8.57 6.57 -3.59
C ARG A 74 -7.25 7.36 -3.46
N PRO A 75 -6.16 6.89 -4.11
CA PRO A 75 -4.86 7.56 -4.04
C PRO A 75 -4.89 9.05 -4.41
N ILE A 76 -5.63 9.42 -5.46
CA ILE A 76 -5.71 10.81 -5.92
C ILE A 76 -6.42 11.69 -4.88
N GLU A 77 -7.51 11.19 -4.30
CA GLU A 77 -8.25 11.91 -3.26
C GLU A 77 -7.36 12.13 -2.03
N PHE A 78 -6.55 11.12 -1.67
CA PHE A 78 -5.61 11.19 -0.56
C PHE A 78 -4.56 12.28 -0.80
N ILE A 79 -3.95 12.29 -2.00
CA ILE A 79 -2.94 13.27 -2.37
C ILE A 79 -3.52 14.69 -2.32
N ILE A 80 -4.71 14.90 -2.88
CA ILE A 80 -5.37 16.22 -2.86
C ILE A 80 -5.64 16.67 -1.42
N LYS A 81 -6.16 15.78 -0.57
CA LYS A 81 -6.41 16.07 0.85
C LYS A 81 -5.11 16.46 1.56
N ARG A 82 -4.06 15.67 1.36
CA ARG A 82 -2.75 15.90 2.00
C ARG A 82 -2.10 17.20 1.54
N LEU A 83 -2.24 17.58 0.26
CA LEU A 83 -1.76 18.87 -0.25
C LEU A 83 -2.47 20.05 0.41
N LYS A 84 -3.80 19.97 0.61
CA LYS A 84 -4.55 21.02 1.32
C LYS A 84 -4.12 21.16 2.78
N GLU A 85 -3.94 20.04 3.48
CA GLU A 85 -3.44 20.05 4.86
C GLU A 85 -2.07 20.74 4.97
N ILE A 86 -1.21 20.59 3.95
CA ILE A 86 0.11 21.26 3.90
C ILE A 86 0.01 22.76 3.63
N GLU A 87 -1.01 23.21 2.90
CA GLU A 87 -1.23 24.63 2.59
C GLU A 87 -1.85 25.40 3.76
N GLU A 88 -2.56 24.69 4.66
CA GLU A 88 -3.21 25.25 5.84
C GLU A 88 -2.29 25.32 7.08
N ASP A 89 -1.15 24.62 7.07
CA ASP A 89 -0.07 24.63 8.08
C ASP A 89 0.98 25.74 7.82
#